data_AF-A0AA40E3A2-F1
#
_entry.id   AF-A0AA40E3A2-F1
#
_cell.length_a   1.000
_cell.length_b   1.000
_cell.length_c   1.000
_cell.angle_alpha   90.00
_cell.angle_beta   90.00
_cell.angle_gamma   90.00
#
_symmetry.space_group_name_H-M   'P 1'
#
loop_
_entity.id
_entity.type
_entity.pdbx_description
1 polymer ?
#
loop_
_entity_poly.entity_id
_entity_poly.type
_entity_poly.pdbx_seq_one_letter_code
_entity_poly.pdbx_strand_id
1 'polypeptide(L)'
;TTCTWTPFGSPIPLLTLNRDHTLCPAPGGPLSPWSAPPHCPAPSNAALGGELPTDCVFTHASFRGGEGLSLITTPELAASVAGFLDDAAVPSWLRDHPSRAAEPRRRPYVVKDLPGRGKGVVARQGFRKHEAVMVGFPVLFARLDFVNSAHFGESQIRRMFQRAVNQLSAEKKTEILALSRSTGGADLIRDVMKTNGFAIDIGGVQHMTLFTEGSRVNHACRPNTFWRYSNRHMAMEVVALRDIQPGEEITHACK
;
A
#
# COMPACT_ATOMS: atom_id res chain seq x y z
N THR A 1 10.60 5.69 18.32
CA THR A 1 9.44 6.19 19.08
C THR A 1 8.76 5.01 19.72
N THR A 2 8.70 4.97 21.05
CA THR A 2 8.05 3.87 21.79
C THR A 2 6.67 4.36 22.21
N CYS A 3 5.64 3.84 21.56
CA CYS A 3 4.26 4.17 21.84
C CYS A 3 3.68 3.08 22.78
N THR A 4 2.93 3.46 23.80
CA THR A 4 2.37 2.51 24.78
C THR A 4 0.87 2.29 24.53
N TRP A 5 0.47 1.03 24.35
CA TRP A 5 -0.92 0.61 24.18
C TRP A 5 -1.45 0.01 25.49
N THR A 6 -2.67 0.34 25.91
CA THR A 6 -3.38 -0.38 26.97
C THR A 6 -4.66 -1.02 26.38
N PRO A 7 -4.88 -2.34 26.54
CA PRO A 7 -6.07 -3.01 26.04
C PRO A 7 -7.38 -2.49 26.64
N PHE A 8 -7.30 -1.74 27.75
CA PHE A 8 -8.44 -1.27 28.51
C PHE A 8 -8.94 0.14 28.13
N GLY A 9 -8.34 0.79 27.13
CA GLY A 9 -8.78 2.10 26.67
C GLY A 9 -8.41 3.23 27.64
N SER A 10 -7.68 4.20 27.11
CA SER A 10 -7.07 5.35 27.81
C SER A 10 -5.89 4.99 28.74
N PRO A 11 -4.82 5.80 28.74
CA PRO A 11 -3.79 5.68 29.77
C PRO A 11 -4.39 6.18 31.10
N ILE A 12 -4.28 5.38 32.16
CA ILE A 12 -4.35 5.90 33.53
C ILE A 12 -3.19 6.91 33.63
N PRO A 13 -3.43 8.17 34.05
CA PRO A 13 -2.38 9.18 34.10
C PRO A 13 -1.44 8.86 35.26
N LEU A 14 -0.41 8.04 35.01
CA LEU A 14 0.76 8.03 35.86
C LEU A 14 1.58 9.26 35.48
N LEU A 15 1.35 10.33 36.25
CA LEU A 15 2.13 11.54 36.32
C LEU A 15 3.59 11.20 36.64
N THR A 16 4.36 10.73 35.65
CA THR A 16 5.82 10.79 35.58
C THR A 16 6.28 10.00 34.36
N LEU A 17 6.67 10.70 33.28
CA LEU A 17 7.98 10.55 32.63
C LEU A 17 8.03 11.34 31.31
N ASN A 18 8.96 12.31 31.27
CA ASN A 18 9.44 12.99 30.09
C ASN A 18 10.02 11.97 29.09
N ARG A 19 9.36 11.80 27.93
CA ARG A 19 9.92 11.40 26.62
C ARG A 19 8.83 11.53 25.55
N ASP A 20 9.21 11.81 24.31
CA ASP A 20 8.34 11.91 23.13
C ASP A 20 7.52 10.63 22.88
N HIS A 21 6.43 10.45 23.64
CA HIS A 21 5.48 9.36 23.46
C HIS A 21 4.38 9.83 22.50
N THR A 22 4.41 9.37 21.25
CA THR A 22 3.21 9.40 20.42
C THR A 22 2.21 8.36 20.93
N LEU A 23 0.94 8.73 20.98
CA LEU A 23 -0.14 7.79 21.30
C LEU A 23 -0.33 6.81 20.14
N CYS A 24 -0.33 5.50 20.42
CA CYS A 24 -0.66 4.48 19.44
C CYS A 24 -2.13 4.63 19.00
N PRO A 25 -2.43 4.52 17.70
CA PRO A 25 -3.80 4.41 17.26
C PRO A 25 -4.43 3.14 17.83
N ALA A 26 -5.55 3.29 18.53
CA ALA A 26 -6.23 2.22 19.24
C ALA A 26 -7.72 2.20 18.91
N PRO A 27 -8.39 1.03 19.01
CA PRO A 27 -9.84 0.97 18.98
C PRO A 27 -10.43 1.89 20.06
N GLY A 28 -11.26 2.86 19.68
CA GLY A 28 -11.88 3.83 20.59
C GLY A 28 -11.05 5.09 20.89
N GLY A 29 -9.84 5.22 20.34
CA GLY A 29 -9.04 6.45 20.42
C GLY A 29 -9.43 7.50 19.36
N PRO A 30 -8.74 8.66 19.32
CA PRO A 30 -8.92 9.65 18.26
C PRO A 30 -8.73 9.01 16.88
N LEU A 31 -9.64 9.31 15.96
CA LEU A 31 -9.62 8.72 14.62
C LEU A 31 -8.44 9.22 13.79
N SER A 32 -8.12 10.52 13.86
CA SER A 32 -7.09 11.14 13.03
C SER A 32 -5.71 10.44 13.17
N PRO A 33 -5.01 10.14 12.07
CA PRO A 33 -5.36 10.43 10.67
C PRO A 33 -6.32 9.41 10.03
N TRP A 34 -6.66 8.33 10.71
CA TRP A 34 -7.48 7.23 10.21
C TRP A 34 -8.96 7.61 10.03
N SER A 35 -9.58 7.06 8.99
CA SER A 35 -10.99 7.28 8.66
C SER A 35 -11.94 6.30 9.35
N ALA A 36 -11.41 5.27 10.01
CA ALA A 36 -12.18 4.28 10.76
C ALA A 36 -11.41 3.84 12.01
N PRO A 37 -12.10 3.40 13.09
CA PRO A 37 -11.43 2.80 14.23
C PRO A 37 -10.55 1.61 13.80
N PRO A 38 -9.30 1.54 14.28
CA PRO A 38 -8.43 0.41 13.99
C PRO A 38 -9.06 -0.93 14.37
N HIS A 39 -8.79 -1.97 13.58
CA HIS A 39 -9.23 -3.33 13.90
C HIS A 39 -8.08 -4.24 14.26
N CYS A 40 -7.98 -4.57 15.55
CA CYS A 40 -6.92 -5.38 16.12
C CYS A 40 -7.52 -6.70 16.66
N PRO A 41 -7.67 -7.75 15.83
CA PRO A 41 -8.12 -9.04 16.34
C PRO A 41 -7.04 -9.67 17.22
N ALA A 42 -7.46 -10.37 18.28
CA ALA A 42 -6.53 -11.15 19.09
C ALA A 42 -5.88 -12.27 18.24
N PRO A 43 -4.57 -12.54 18.41
CA PRO A 43 -3.89 -13.67 17.75
C PRO A 43 -4.59 -15.00 18.06
N SER A 44 -4.67 -15.90 17.08
CA SER A 44 -5.30 -17.22 17.26
C SER A 44 -4.62 -18.06 18.35
N ASN A 45 -3.32 -17.87 18.55
CA ASN A 45 -2.49 -18.65 19.48
C ASN A 45 -2.13 -17.88 20.77
N ALA A 46 -2.93 -16.87 21.14
CA ALA A 46 -2.69 -16.00 22.30
C ALA A 46 -2.68 -16.73 23.67
N ALA A 47 -3.01 -18.02 23.72
CA ALA A 47 -2.97 -18.83 24.93
C ALA A 47 -1.55 -19.12 25.47
N LEU A 48 -0.49 -18.85 24.69
CA LEU A 48 0.90 -19.07 25.09
C LEU A 48 1.55 -17.78 25.62
N GLY A 49 1.03 -17.26 26.74
CA GLY A 49 1.78 -16.52 27.78
C GLY A 49 2.71 -15.36 27.42
N GLY A 50 2.65 -14.78 26.22
CA GLY A 50 3.48 -13.66 25.80
C GLY A 50 2.69 -12.56 25.09
N GLU A 51 3.12 -11.31 25.26
CA GLU A 51 2.65 -10.16 24.47
C GLU A 51 3.10 -10.34 23.01
N LEU A 52 2.30 -11.08 22.24
CA LEU A 52 2.50 -11.16 20.80
C LEU A 52 2.12 -9.83 20.15
N PRO A 53 2.94 -9.28 19.22
CA PRO A 53 2.59 -8.06 18.51
C PRO A 53 1.27 -8.25 17.76
N THR A 54 0.30 -7.40 18.06
CA THR A 54 -1.01 -7.41 17.40
C THR A 54 -0.93 -6.60 16.11
N ASP A 55 -1.04 -7.24 14.96
CA ASP A 55 -1.34 -6.52 13.72
C ASP A 55 -2.78 -6.04 13.71
N CYS A 56 -2.97 -4.81 13.25
CA CYS A 56 -4.27 -4.20 13.09
C CYS A 56 -4.48 -3.75 11.65
N VAL A 57 -5.75 -3.57 11.29
CA VAL A 57 -6.13 -2.87 10.06
C VAL A 57 -6.35 -1.39 10.37
N PHE A 58 -5.61 -0.53 9.69
CA PHE A 58 -5.75 0.92 9.69
C PHE A 58 -6.18 1.37 8.30
N THR A 59 -7.06 2.36 8.19
CA THR A 59 -7.49 2.89 6.89
C THR A 59 -7.56 4.41 6.93
N HIS A 60 -7.01 5.06 5.90
CA HIS A 60 -7.15 6.48 5.61
C HIS A 60 -7.81 6.61 4.23
N ALA A 61 -9.13 6.80 4.21
CA ALA A 61 -9.93 6.73 2.98
C ALA A 61 -9.73 7.95 2.06
N SER A 62 -9.39 9.11 2.61
CA SER A 62 -9.14 10.34 1.85
C SER A 62 -7.72 10.47 1.32
N PHE A 63 -6.83 9.51 1.62
CA PHE A 63 -5.42 9.55 1.25
C PHE A 63 -5.23 9.91 -0.23
N ARG A 64 -4.34 10.88 -0.50
CA ARG A 64 -3.89 11.30 -1.84
C ARG A 64 -5.02 11.67 -2.80
N GLY A 65 -5.96 12.47 -2.31
CA GLY A 65 -7.13 12.90 -3.08
C GLY A 65 -8.17 11.80 -3.28
N GLY A 66 -8.33 10.92 -2.28
CA GLY A 66 -9.31 9.83 -2.31
C GLY A 66 -8.82 8.54 -2.97
N GLU A 67 -7.51 8.40 -3.20
CA GLU A 67 -6.87 7.13 -3.57
C GLU A 67 -7.22 6.04 -2.55
N GLY A 68 -7.23 6.43 -1.27
CA GLY A 68 -7.48 5.55 -0.14
C GLY A 68 -6.29 4.64 0.15
N LEU A 69 -5.97 4.49 1.43
CA LEU A 69 -4.91 3.60 1.88
C LEU A 69 -5.36 2.76 3.06
N SER A 70 -5.09 1.46 2.99
CA SER A 70 -5.17 0.57 4.14
C SER A 70 -3.80 0.00 4.52
N LEU A 71 -3.54 -0.14 5.81
CA LEU A 71 -2.32 -0.75 6.34
C LEU A 71 -2.70 -1.91 7.26
N ILE A 72 -2.06 -3.05 7.05
CA ILE A 72 -2.08 -4.19 7.97
C ILE A 72 -0.70 -4.28 8.61
N THR A 73 -0.58 -3.75 9.82
CA THR A 73 0.70 -3.58 10.51
C THR A 73 0.50 -3.38 12.02
N THR A 74 1.57 -3.22 12.80
CA THR A 74 1.46 -2.95 14.23
C THR A 74 1.07 -1.49 14.50
N PRO A 75 0.42 -1.19 15.64
CA PRO A 75 0.09 0.19 16.04
C PRO A 75 1.29 1.13 16.08
N GLU A 76 2.46 0.67 16.52
CA GLU A 76 3.68 1.48 16.62
C GLU A 76 4.15 1.92 15.24
N LEU A 77 4.14 0.99 14.29
CA LEU A 77 4.54 1.27 12.91
C LEU A 77 3.51 2.17 12.22
N ALA A 78 2.21 1.93 12.45
CA ALA A 78 1.15 2.81 11.97
C ALA A 78 1.30 4.25 12.50
N ALA A 79 1.64 4.41 13.78
CA ALA A 79 1.93 5.72 14.37
C ALA A 79 3.16 6.38 13.73
N SER A 80 4.21 5.61 13.44
CA SER A 80 5.45 6.14 12.84
C SER A 80 5.27 6.68 11.42
N VAL A 81 4.29 6.16 10.66
CA VAL A 81 3.98 6.63 9.30
C VAL A 81 2.88 7.68 9.24
N ALA A 82 2.22 7.98 10.36
CA ALA A 82 1.09 8.93 10.39
C ALA A 82 1.47 10.30 9.81
N GLY A 83 2.70 10.76 10.04
CA GLY A 83 3.21 12.02 9.48
C GLY A 83 3.44 12.01 7.96
N PHE A 84 3.52 10.85 7.31
CA PHE A 84 3.67 10.72 5.86
C PHE A 84 2.32 10.71 5.12
N LEU A 85 1.21 10.59 5.86
CA LEU A 85 -0.14 10.54 5.30
C LEU A 85 -0.68 11.92 4.92
N ASP A 86 -0.04 13.00 5.38
CA ASP A 86 -0.46 14.37 5.05
C ASP A 86 -0.29 14.66 3.54
N ASP A 87 -1.41 14.94 2.88
CA ASP A 87 -1.45 15.29 1.45
C ASP A 87 -0.83 16.66 1.18
N ALA A 88 -0.79 17.57 2.16
CA ALA A 88 -0.20 18.89 2.00
C ALA A 88 1.33 18.83 1.87
N ALA A 89 1.96 17.76 2.39
CA ALA A 89 3.39 17.53 2.30
C ALA A 89 3.83 16.93 0.95
N VAL A 90 2.89 16.59 0.06
CA VAL A 90 3.20 15.95 -1.23
C VAL A 90 3.60 17.01 -2.26
N PRO A 91 4.80 16.91 -2.86
CA PRO A 91 5.21 17.85 -3.89
C PRO A 91 4.32 17.80 -5.14
N SER A 92 4.16 18.95 -5.80
CA SER A 92 3.29 19.10 -6.97
C SER A 92 3.65 18.16 -8.12
N TRP A 93 4.93 17.88 -8.36
CA TRP A 93 5.33 16.96 -9.43
C TRP A 93 4.91 15.50 -9.20
N LEU A 94 4.62 15.11 -7.95
CA LEU A 94 4.01 13.81 -7.63
C LEU A 94 2.49 13.89 -7.65
N ARG A 95 1.93 14.90 -6.98
CA ARG A 95 0.48 15.07 -6.82
C ARG A 95 -0.22 15.31 -8.16
N ASP A 96 0.34 16.19 -8.97
CA ASP A 96 -0.25 16.71 -10.20
C ASP A 96 0.37 16.06 -11.45
N HIS A 97 1.07 14.93 -11.29
CA HIS A 97 1.72 14.24 -12.38
C HIS A 97 0.70 13.84 -13.47
N PRO A 98 1.00 14.01 -14.78
CA PRO A 98 0.05 13.71 -15.86
C PRO A 98 -0.50 12.28 -15.88
N SER A 99 0.25 11.31 -15.34
CA SER A 99 -0.23 9.93 -15.18
C SER A 99 -1.42 9.79 -14.23
N ARG A 100 -1.64 10.76 -13.33
CA ARG A 100 -2.73 10.77 -12.35
C ARG A 100 -4.00 11.44 -12.89
N ALA A 101 -4.03 11.85 -14.16
CA ALA A 101 -5.22 12.43 -14.74
C ALA A 101 -6.43 11.48 -14.58
N ALA A 102 -7.54 12.02 -14.04
CA ALA A 102 -8.76 11.26 -13.79
C ALA A 102 -9.32 10.64 -15.08
N GLU A 103 -9.28 11.41 -16.18
CA GLU A 103 -9.64 10.89 -17.50
C GLU A 103 -8.49 10.04 -18.07
N PRO A 104 -8.69 8.71 -18.32
CA PRO A 104 -7.63 7.85 -18.85
C PRO A 104 -7.07 8.33 -20.19
N ARG A 105 -7.90 9.02 -20.99
CA ARG A 105 -7.49 9.58 -22.28
C ARG A 105 -6.46 10.71 -22.18
N ARG A 106 -6.29 11.33 -21.01
CA ARG A 106 -5.30 12.40 -20.78
C ARG A 106 -3.97 11.88 -20.24
N ARG A 107 -3.91 10.61 -19.83
CA ARG A 107 -2.67 10.00 -19.34
C ARG A 107 -1.67 9.82 -20.49
N PRO A 108 -0.36 9.89 -20.23
CA PRO A 108 0.68 9.76 -21.25
C PRO A 108 0.91 8.29 -21.69
N TYR A 109 0.08 7.37 -21.20
CA TYR A 109 0.03 5.96 -21.57
C TYR A 109 -1.42 5.46 -21.63
N VAL A 110 -1.61 4.26 -22.18
CA VAL A 110 -2.87 3.51 -22.14
C VAL A 110 -2.66 2.13 -21.53
N VAL A 111 -3.59 1.71 -20.68
CA VAL A 111 -3.68 0.32 -20.25
C VAL A 111 -4.59 -0.41 -21.25
N LYS A 112 -4.10 -1.49 -21.86
CA LYS A 112 -4.87 -2.29 -22.82
C LYS A 112 -4.55 -3.78 -22.69
N ASP A 113 -5.45 -4.61 -23.19
CA ASP A 113 -5.20 -6.05 -23.29
C ASP A 113 -4.13 -6.32 -24.36
N LEU A 114 -3.16 -7.15 -24.00
CA LEU A 114 -2.06 -7.60 -24.83
C LEU A 114 -2.19 -9.12 -25.04
N PRO A 115 -2.15 -9.60 -26.30
CA PRO A 115 -2.32 -11.02 -26.60
C PRO A 115 -1.40 -11.92 -25.77
N GLY A 116 -1.98 -12.86 -25.03
CA GLY A 116 -1.25 -13.82 -24.20
C GLY A 116 -0.56 -13.26 -22.95
N ARG A 117 -0.70 -11.95 -22.66
CA ARG A 117 0.05 -11.26 -21.59
C ARG A 117 -0.84 -10.46 -20.64
N GLY A 118 -2.16 -10.64 -20.70
CA GLY A 118 -3.11 -9.91 -19.87
C GLY A 118 -3.14 -8.42 -20.23
N LYS A 119 -3.31 -7.54 -19.25
CA LYS A 119 -3.23 -6.09 -19.47
C LYS A 119 -1.78 -5.62 -19.41
N GLY A 120 -1.43 -4.64 -20.24
CA GLY A 120 -0.13 -3.97 -20.20
C GLY A 120 -0.27 -2.47 -20.41
N VAL A 121 0.80 -1.74 -20.09
CA VAL A 121 0.88 -0.28 -20.22
C VAL A 121 1.63 0.04 -21.51
N VAL A 122 1.02 0.83 -22.39
CA VAL A 122 1.64 1.25 -23.66
C VAL A 122 1.74 2.76 -23.73
N ALA A 123 2.93 3.26 -24.07
CA ALA A 123 3.22 4.67 -24.18
C ALA A 123 2.38 5.33 -25.28
N ARG A 124 1.79 6.50 -24.99
CA ARG A 124 1.09 7.32 -25.99
C ARG A 124 1.95 8.44 -26.54
N GLN A 125 2.92 8.86 -25.76
CA GLN A 125 3.92 9.86 -26.11
C GLN A 125 5.32 9.29 -25.91
N GLY A 126 6.33 10.01 -26.37
CA GLY A 126 7.71 9.68 -26.05
C GLY A 126 8.06 10.08 -24.62
N PHE A 127 8.90 9.30 -23.96
CA PHE A 127 9.51 9.65 -22.67
C PHE A 127 11.03 9.67 -22.83
N ARG A 128 11.70 10.67 -22.25
CA ARG A 128 13.16 10.72 -22.23
C ARG A 128 13.70 9.81 -21.14
N LYS A 129 14.94 9.34 -21.30
CA LYS A 129 15.68 8.67 -20.24
C LYS A 129 15.64 9.50 -18.94
N HIS A 130 15.35 8.82 -17.84
CA HIS A 130 15.16 9.36 -16.48
C HIS A 130 13.89 10.20 -16.26
N GLU A 131 12.99 10.29 -17.24
CA GLU A 131 11.67 10.89 -17.06
C GLU A 131 10.74 9.95 -16.28
N ALA A 132 9.92 10.53 -15.38
CA ALA A 132 8.87 9.79 -14.71
C ALA A 132 7.73 9.50 -15.69
N VAL A 133 7.49 8.21 -15.94
CA VAL A 133 6.42 7.72 -16.80
C VAL A 133 5.10 7.67 -16.05
N MET A 134 5.17 7.28 -14.77
CA MET A 134 4.01 7.05 -13.92
C MET A 134 4.33 7.39 -12.47
N VAL A 135 3.38 8.03 -11.80
CA VAL A 135 3.34 8.17 -10.34
C VAL A 135 2.14 7.41 -9.81
N GLY A 136 2.37 6.48 -8.88
CA GLY A 136 1.35 5.71 -8.18
C GLY A 136 1.46 5.88 -6.68
N PHE A 137 0.31 5.87 -6.00
CA PHE A 137 0.25 5.84 -4.53
C PHE A 137 -0.20 4.46 -4.07
N PRO A 138 0.27 4.00 -2.90
CA PRO A 138 -0.07 2.69 -2.38
C PRO A 138 -1.52 2.68 -1.90
N VAL A 139 -2.20 1.56 -2.14
CA VAL A 139 -3.60 1.35 -1.73
C VAL A 139 -3.70 0.33 -0.59
N LEU A 140 -2.67 -0.51 -0.43
CA LEU A 140 -2.59 -1.50 0.64
C LEU A 140 -1.14 -1.79 1.02
N PHE A 141 -0.82 -1.68 2.31
CA PHE A 141 0.37 -2.30 2.92
C PHE A 141 -0.04 -3.50 3.75
N ALA A 142 0.74 -4.57 3.69
CA ALA A 142 0.68 -5.65 4.66
C ALA A 142 2.10 -6.00 5.13
N ARG A 143 2.35 -5.92 6.43
CA ARG A 143 3.62 -6.32 7.04
C ARG A 143 3.95 -7.76 6.67
N LEU A 144 5.15 -8.02 6.17
CA LEU A 144 5.48 -9.32 5.60
C LEU A 144 5.45 -10.43 6.66
N ASP A 145 5.93 -10.14 7.87
CA ASP A 145 5.87 -11.04 9.01
C ASP A 145 4.44 -11.43 9.38
N PHE A 146 3.49 -10.51 9.29
CA PHE A 146 2.06 -10.80 9.49
C PHE A 146 1.55 -11.80 8.44
N VAL A 147 1.88 -11.57 7.17
CA VAL A 147 1.42 -12.41 6.05
C VAL A 147 1.96 -13.84 6.15
N ASN A 148 3.16 -13.99 6.73
CA ASN A 148 3.84 -15.27 6.95
C ASN A 148 3.70 -15.77 8.40
N SER A 149 2.91 -15.10 9.23
CA SER A 149 2.84 -15.37 10.65
C SER A 149 2.08 -16.66 10.95
N ALA A 150 2.58 -17.45 11.91
CA ALA A 150 1.81 -18.51 12.54
C ALA A 150 0.89 -18.00 13.68
N HIS A 151 0.96 -16.71 14.05
CA HIS A 151 0.17 -16.15 15.15
C HIS A 151 -1.29 -15.90 14.77
N PHE A 152 -1.57 -15.73 13.48
CA PHE A 152 -2.92 -15.55 12.95
C PHE A 152 -3.32 -16.76 12.10
N GLY A 153 -4.49 -17.31 12.37
CA GLY A 153 -5.05 -18.36 11.51
C GLY A 153 -5.39 -17.82 10.12
N GLU A 154 -5.36 -18.67 9.11
CA GLU A 154 -5.67 -18.32 7.71
C GLU A 154 -7.02 -17.58 7.56
N SER A 155 -8.02 -17.95 8.35
CA SER A 155 -9.32 -17.26 8.33
C SER A 155 -9.28 -15.84 8.91
N GLN A 156 -8.42 -15.58 9.90
CA GLN A 156 -8.21 -14.25 10.46
C GLN A 156 -7.46 -13.37 9.47
N ILE A 157 -6.36 -13.88 8.89
CA ILE A 157 -5.59 -13.17 7.87
C ILE A 157 -6.51 -12.76 6.71
N ARG A 158 -7.31 -13.70 6.19
CA ARG A 158 -8.30 -13.43 5.15
C ARG A 158 -9.29 -12.33 5.54
N ARG A 159 -9.84 -12.37 6.76
CA ARG A 159 -10.78 -11.33 7.25
C ARG A 159 -10.12 -9.97 7.36
N MET A 160 -8.85 -9.89 7.78
CA MET A 160 -8.13 -8.61 7.86
C MET A 160 -7.88 -8.01 6.48
N PHE A 161 -7.46 -8.81 5.49
CA PHE A 161 -7.34 -8.36 4.09
C PHE A 161 -8.69 -7.91 3.51
N GLN A 162 -9.74 -8.70 3.73
CA GLN A 162 -11.10 -8.32 3.31
C GLN A 162 -11.54 -7.00 3.94
N ARG A 163 -11.31 -6.82 5.24
CA ARG A 163 -11.63 -5.57 5.92
C ARG A 163 -10.84 -4.40 5.34
N ALA A 164 -9.53 -4.56 5.17
CA ALA A 164 -8.65 -3.52 4.62
C ALA A 164 -9.14 -3.02 3.24
N VAL A 165 -9.56 -3.92 2.36
CA VAL A 165 -10.08 -3.54 1.03
C VAL A 165 -11.52 -3.02 1.10
N ASN A 166 -12.37 -3.58 1.97
CA ASN A 166 -13.77 -3.14 2.12
C ASN A 166 -13.91 -1.76 2.77
N GLN A 167 -12.88 -1.27 3.47
CA GLN A 167 -12.87 0.08 4.04
C GLN A 167 -12.40 1.15 3.03
N LEU A 168 -11.95 0.75 1.83
CA LEU A 168 -11.68 1.66 0.72
C LEU A 168 -12.96 1.96 -0.07
N SER A 169 -12.89 2.90 -1.03
CA SER A 169 -14.01 3.20 -1.92
C SER A 169 -14.40 2.00 -2.78
N ALA A 170 -15.66 1.96 -3.25
CA ALA A 170 -16.16 0.88 -4.09
C ALA A 170 -15.40 0.81 -5.43
N GLU A 171 -15.05 1.97 -5.96
CA GLU A 171 -14.22 2.14 -7.15
C GLU A 171 -12.85 1.51 -6.93
N LYS A 172 -12.17 1.85 -5.82
CA LYS A 172 -10.85 1.32 -5.53
C LYS A 172 -10.85 -0.18 -5.28
N LYS A 173 -11.86 -0.69 -4.57
CA LYS A 173 -12.07 -2.14 -4.41
C LYS A 173 -12.21 -2.83 -5.77
N THR A 174 -12.95 -2.24 -6.69
CA THR A 174 -13.13 -2.78 -8.05
C THR A 174 -11.82 -2.80 -8.82
N GLU A 175 -11.02 -1.72 -8.74
CA GLU A 175 -9.70 -1.64 -9.36
C GLU A 175 -8.73 -2.72 -8.84
N ILE A 176 -8.69 -2.92 -7.52
CA ILE A 176 -7.87 -3.96 -6.87
C ILE A 176 -8.27 -5.35 -7.36
N LEU A 177 -9.58 -5.66 -7.36
CA LEU A 177 -10.09 -6.96 -7.78
C LEU A 177 -9.94 -7.22 -9.29
N ALA A 178 -9.76 -6.17 -10.09
CA ALA A 178 -9.48 -6.25 -11.52
C ALA A 178 -7.99 -6.50 -11.86
N LEU A 179 -7.12 -6.62 -10.87
CA LEU A 179 -5.72 -7.01 -11.06
C LEU A 179 -5.57 -8.51 -11.30
N SER A 180 -4.43 -8.89 -11.87
CA SER A 180 -4.12 -10.28 -12.19
C SER A 180 -4.02 -11.14 -10.92
N ARG A 181 -4.30 -12.43 -11.06
CA ARG A 181 -4.23 -13.44 -9.99
C ARG A 181 -3.48 -14.65 -10.52
N SER A 182 -2.63 -15.28 -9.71
CA SER A 182 -1.74 -16.35 -10.18
C SER A 182 -2.00 -17.70 -9.53
N THR A 183 -2.69 -17.75 -8.39
CA THR A 183 -2.86 -19.01 -7.63
C THR A 183 -4.26 -19.60 -7.72
N GLY A 184 -5.28 -18.79 -8.07
CA GLY A 184 -6.68 -19.25 -8.09
C GLY A 184 -7.21 -19.61 -6.70
N GLY A 185 -6.54 -19.15 -5.64
CA GLY A 185 -6.88 -19.46 -4.26
C GLY A 185 -8.21 -18.84 -3.80
N ALA A 186 -8.77 -19.40 -2.73
CA ALA A 186 -10.02 -18.92 -2.14
C ALA A 186 -9.92 -17.51 -1.52
N ASP A 187 -8.70 -17.04 -1.19
CA ASP A 187 -8.44 -15.68 -0.72
C ASP A 187 -8.00 -14.79 -1.89
N LEU A 188 -9.00 -14.16 -2.52
CA LEU A 188 -8.82 -13.33 -3.71
C LEU A 188 -7.85 -12.16 -3.50
N ILE A 189 -7.92 -11.51 -2.33
CA ILE A 189 -7.11 -10.31 -2.06
C ILE A 189 -5.66 -10.71 -1.82
N ARG A 190 -5.41 -11.80 -1.09
CA ARG A 190 -4.03 -12.31 -0.94
C ARG A 190 -3.47 -12.80 -2.27
N ASP A 191 -4.28 -13.43 -3.12
CA ASP A 191 -3.83 -13.83 -4.46
C ASP A 191 -3.39 -12.61 -5.29
N VAL A 192 -4.23 -11.56 -5.32
CA VAL A 192 -3.87 -10.27 -5.94
C VAL A 192 -2.57 -9.70 -5.37
N MET A 193 -2.42 -9.68 -4.03
CA MET A 193 -1.22 -9.16 -3.37
C MET A 193 0.03 -9.99 -3.73
N LYS A 194 -0.07 -11.32 -3.74
CA LYS A 194 1.06 -12.19 -4.10
C LYS A 194 1.49 -11.99 -5.55
N THR A 195 0.53 -11.86 -6.46
CA THR A 195 0.82 -11.65 -7.89
C THR A 195 1.40 -10.27 -8.15
N ASN A 196 0.85 -9.22 -7.53
CA ASN A 196 1.09 -7.84 -7.95
C ASN A 196 1.86 -6.98 -6.94
N GLY A 197 2.14 -7.51 -5.75
CA GLY A 197 2.71 -6.75 -4.63
C GLY A 197 4.19 -6.43 -4.81
N PHE A 198 4.61 -5.30 -4.26
CA PHE A 198 5.98 -4.81 -4.22
C PHE A 198 6.52 -4.90 -2.80
N ALA A 199 7.77 -5.31 -2.64
CA ALA A 199 8.45 -5.28 -1.33
C ALA A 199 8.90 -3.84 -1.04
N ILE A 200 8.40 -3.27 0.06
CA ILE A 200 8.71 -1.90 0.48
C ILE A 200 9.15 -1.94 1.95
N ASP A 201 10.27 -1.27 2.24
CA ASP A 201 10.75 -1.09 3.61
C ASP A 201 10.19 0.20 4.21
N ILE A 202 9.58 0.09 5.39
CA ILE A 202 9.17 1.25 6.19
C ILE A 202 9.74 1.07 7.58
N GLY A 203 10.66 1.95 7.97
CA GLY A 203 11.26 1.93 9.30
C GLY A 203 12.03 0.65 9.62
N GLY A 204 12.65 0.01 8.62
CA GLY A 204 13.35 -1.26 8.78
C GLY A 204 12.45 -2.50 8.77
N VAL A 205 11.14 -2.32 8.49
CA VAL A 205 10.17 -3.41 8.43
C VAL A 205 9.69 -3.59 6.99
N GLN A 206 9.74 -4.84 6.52
CA GLN A 206 9.34 -5.21 5.16
C GLN A 206 7.81 -5.33 5.05
N HIS A 207 7.27 -4.78 3.97
CA HIS A 207 5.85 -4.84 3.64
C HIS A 207 5.65 -5.32 2.22
N MET A 208 4.63 -6.15 2.03
CA MET A 208 4.04 -6.36 0.72
C MET A 208 3.05 -5.23 0.46
N THR A 209 3.27 -4.51 -0.64
CA THR A 209 2.56 -3.25 -0.95
C THR A 209 1.90 -3.32 -2.31
N LEU A 210 0.68 -2.80 -2.43
CA LEU A 210 -0.05 -2.77 -3.70
C LEU A 210 -0.16 -1.35 -4.26
N PHE A 211 0.12 -1.22 -5.56
CA PHE A 211 -0.05 0.00 -6.34
C PHE A 211 -0.88 -0.35 -7.58
N THR A 212 -2.13 0.08 -7.66
CA THR A 212 -3.05 -0.32 -8.74
C THR A 212 -2.50 -0.08 -10.15
N GLU A 213 -1.86 1.07 -10.35
CA GLU A 213 -1.28 1.52 -11.61
C GLU A 213 0.04 0.78 -11.90
N GLY A 214 0.93 0.71 -10.90
CA GLY A 214 2.23 0.03 -11.02
C GLY A 214 2.05 -1.46 -11.33
N SER A 215 1.02 -2.09 -10.78
CA SER A 215 0.66 -3.49 -11.05
C SER A 215 0.18 -3.76 -12.48
N ARG A 216 -0.05 -2.74 -13.31
CA ARG A 216 -0.35 -2.91 -14.75
C ARG A 216 0.91 -2.97 -15.62
N VAL A 217 2.05 -2.56 -15.09
CA VAL A 217 3.32 -2.60 -15.82
C VAL A 217 3.79 -4.04 -15.88
N ASN A 218 4.06 -4.56 -17.07
CA ASN A 218 4.46 -5.95 -17.24
C ASN A 218 5.97 -6.13 -17.00
N HIS A 219 6.34 -7.37 -16.67
CA HIS A 219 7.74 -7.76 -16.58
C HIS A 219 8.36 -7.99 -17.96
N ALA A 220 9.66 -7.66 -18.10
CA ALA A 220 10.47 -8.02 -19.26
C ALA A 220 11.93 -8.31 -18.87
N CYS A 221 12.61 -9.20 -19.60
CA CYS A 221 14.03 -9.50 -19.40
C CYS A 221 14.95 -8.32 -19.73
N ARG A 222 14.49 -7.41 -20.61
CA ARG A 222 15.19 -6.18 -21.00
C ARG A 222 14.22 -5.00 -20.83
N PRO A 223 13.95 -4.60 -19.58
CA PRO A 223 12.94 -3.59 -19.30
C PRO A 223 13.38 -2.21 -19.80
N ASN A 224 12.42 -1.33 -20.02
CA ASN A 224 12.66 0.07 -20.37
C ASN A 224 12.36 1.03 -19.22
N THR A 225 11.89 0.53 -18.07
CA THR A 225 11.70 1.31 -16.85
C THR A 225 12.23 0.61 -15.60
N PHE A 226 12.51 1.40 -14.58
CA PHE A 226 12.70 0.94 -13.20
C PHE A 226 11.72 1.70 -12.31
N TRP A 227 11.50 1.20 -11.10
CA TRP A 227 10.69 1.91 -10.11
C TRP A 227 11.56 2.40 -8.96
N ARG A 228 11.15 3.51 -8.35
CA ARG A 228 11.69 3.99 -7.07
C ARG A 228 10.54 4.36 -6.15
N TYR A 229 10.77 4.27 -4.85
CA TYR A 229 9.76 4.57 -3.85
C TYR A 229 10.27 5.61 -2.85
N SER A 230 9.42 6.58 -2.52
CA SER A 230 9.66 7.55 -1.46
C SER A 230 8.83 7.18 -0.24
N ASN A 231 9.49 6.78 0.86
CA ASN A 231 8.81 6.56 2.15
C ASN A 231 8.11 7.82 2.64
N ARG A 232 8.78 8.98 2.52
CA ARG A 232 8.27 10.27 3.00
C ARG A 232 6.97 10.69 2.32
N HIS A 233 6.85 10.47 1.02
CA HIS A 233 5.67 10.85 0.24
C HIS A 233 4.72 9.68 0.00
N MET A 234 5.10 8.48 0.44
CA MET A 234 4.42 7.22 0.15
C MET A 234 4.05 7.11 -1.33
N ALA A 235 5.04 7.28 -2.21
CA ALA A 235 4.83 7.39 -3.65
C ALA A 235 5.81 6.50 -4.40
N MET A 236 5.29 5.77 -5.39
CA MET A 236 6.09 5.04 -6.37
C MET A 236 6.17 5.83 -7.66
N GLU A 237 7.37 5.96 -8.20
CA GLU A 237 7.61 6.48 -9.54
C GLU A 237 8.12 5.34 -10.42
N VAL A 238 7.51 5.16 -11.60
CA VAL A 238 8.07 4.35 -12.69
C VAL A 238 8.83 5.28 -13.61
N VAL A 239 10.13 5.06 -13.77
CA VAL A 239 11.07 5.97 -14.40
C VAL A 239 11.72 5.30 -15.61
N ALA A 240 11.86 6.02 -16.70
CA ALA A 240 12.45 5.52 -17.93
C ALA A 240 13.96 5.24 -17.78
N LEU A 241 14.41 4.02 -18.14
CA LEU A 241 15.83 3.62 -18.19
C LEU A 241 16.54 4.12 -19.47
N ARG A 242 15.76 4.40 -20.50
CA ARG A 242 16.17 4.88 -21.82
C ARG A 242 15.02 5.69 -22.41
N ASP A 243 15.24 6.31 -23.56
CA ASP A 243 14.14 6.89 -24.31
C ASP A 243 13.13 5.80 -24.69
N ILE A 244 11.84 6.11 -24.54
CA ILE A 244 10.69 5.25 -24.87
C ILE A 244 9.89 5.97 -25.95
N GLN A 245 9.64 5.30 -27.07
CA GLN A 245 8.87 5.84 -28.17
C GLN A 245 7.36 5.63 -27.97
N PRO A 246 6.51 6.47 -28.59
CA PRO A 246 5.08 6.21 -28.66
C PRO A 246 4.80 4.80 -29.21
N GLY A 247 3.88 4.08 -28.57
CA GLY A 247 3.52 2.71 -28.95
C GLY A 247 4.38 1.61 -28.33
N GLU A 248 5.52 1.94 -27.70
CA GLU A 248 6.28 0.96 -26.91
C GLU A 248 5.52 0.56 -25.63
N GLU A 249 5.63 -0.71 -25.27
CA GLU A 249 5.15 -1.19 -23.97
C GLU A 249 6.11 -0.75 -22.86
N ILE A 250 5.57 -0.21 -21.79
CA ILE A 250 6.28 0.13 -20.57
C ILE A 250 6.42 -1.13 -19.72
N THR A 251 7.65 -1.47 -19.35
CA THR A 251 7.98 -2.72 -18.65
C THR A 251 9.04 -2.51 -17.57
N HIS A 252 8.97 -3.30 -16.49
CA HIS A 252 9.97 -3.35 -15.43
C HIS A 252 10.65 -4.73 -15.34
N ALA A 253 11.76 -4.82 -14.59
CA ALA A 253 12.52 -6.07 -14.46
C ALA A 253 11.69 -7.19 -13.82
N CYS A 254 11.96 -8.45 -14.14
CA CYS A 254 11.45 -9.58 -13.36
C CYS A 254 11.87 -9.46 -11.88
N LYS A 255 11.00 -9.91 -10.97
CA LYS A 255 11.35 -10.05 -9.55
C LYS A 255 12.45 -11.08 -9.35
#